data_AF-A0A3A0CHN3-F1
#
_entry.id   AF-A0A3A0CHN3-F1
#
_cell.length_a   1.000
_cell.length_b   1.000
_cell.length_c   1.000
_cell.angle_alpha   90.00
_cell.angle_beta   90.00
_cell.angle_gamma   90.00
#
_symmetry.space_group_name_H-M   'P 1'
#
loop_
_entity.id
_entity.type
_entity.pdbx_description
1 polymer ?
#
loop_
_entity_poly.entity_id
_entity_poly.type
_entity_poly.pdbx_seq_one_letter_code
_entity_poly.pdbx_strand_id
1 'polypeptide(L)'
;MSRTTGQLQGYRAGELDLLGVLETAIAQNPRLLKGGLPNLAFFKAANDALLEPDSADDGRGFPQVEFWLALSRGAGLVAARDGRLEPTAAADRFFALPFEQRRAELREAWLTCTELNELTFAPDLELPGLKKLRTVDVVSDVPPPQRVQDMRRGVVRLLREISAETALSSLLTLAEARLRDVLIDHSDDASWRHVFYRGIRERGAAEDLERAGRWRKVEGAFIRVLCELPLSRLGYLAWDSSRAVLEPLDEPVPEGAAEIVVQPNFEVVVLGETPDTAKVWRLARFTEPVPGRRVRKYQLEKKRFAEALGRGQNAQDLVALLAAMSRTPLPQNVKFSLDDWGQLTERIRIWPDALFVEAEGVENLSDTLPAALVEKLGLVPLGGGHRACPAPDIAALRALMPARRALFDYSRALPRVMRPAKGLEIEAPRETLHFRARQVLALLTRQEGADRYLLDPEKVARAAPGLGARELRGRLEGALTEELSPQLALALRSWSGEFGSVFVGQAELLLCDDIDQARALALQPEFSAWVERQLSTTAFLLRPGAGERVRAFLKLLGPGTVRSSLAGRAKP
;
A
#
# COMPACT_ATOMS: atom_id res chain seq x y z
N MET A 1 52.93 1.76 4.85
CA MET A 1 51.53 1.33 4.62
C MET A 1 51.59 0.10 3.73
N SER A 2 51.14 -1.04 4.22
CA SER A 2 51.29 -2.34 3.55
C SER A 2 50.45 -2.40 2.27
N ARG A 3 50.97 -3.00 1.20
CA ARG A 3 50.29 -3.27 -0.09
C ARG A 3 48.88 -3.88 0.05
N THR A 4 48.58 -4.48 1.21
CA THR A 4 47.30 -5.09 1.56
C THR A 4 46.13 -4.08 1.59
N THR A 5 46.37 -2.80 1.89
CA THR A 5 45.31 -1.77 1.91
C THR A 5 45.00 -1.23 0.51
N GLY A 6 45.93 -1.37 -0.44
CA GLY A 6 45.77 -1.00 -1.84
C GLY A 6 44.87 -1.96 -2.64
N GLN A 7 44.69 -3.20 -2.18
CA GLN A 7 43.88 -4.20 -2.89
C GLN A 7 42.38 -4.19 -2.54
N LEU A 8 41.97 -3.39 -1.54
CA LEU A 8 40.55 -3.09 -1.31
C LEU A 8 40.00 -2.04 -2.30
N GLN A 9 40.89 -1.43 -3.09
CA GLN A 9 40.64 -0.22 -3.86
C GLN A 9 39.84 -0.50 -5.12
N GLY A 10 38.62 0.03 -5.14
CA GLY A 10 37.85 0.18 -6.36
C GLY A 10 36.38 -0.16 -6.11
N TYR A 11 35.94 -1.27 -6.67
CA TYR A 11 34.51 -1.58 -6.76
C TYR A 11 33.85 -1.93 -5.42
N ARG A 12 34.48 -2.75 -4.57
CA ARG A 12 33.88 -3.13 -3.27
C ARG A 12 33.69 -1.92 -2.37
N ALA A 13 34.64 -0.99 -2.43
CA ALA A 13 34.52 0.25 -1.70
C ALA A 13 33.30 1.05 -2.18
N GLY A 14 33.12 1.16 -3.51
CA GLY A 14 31.98 1.86 -4.07
C GLY A 14 30.63 1.21 -3.79
N GLU A 15 30.51 -0.12 -3.85
CA GLU A 15 29.25 -0.79 -3.50
C GLU A 15 28.88 -0.65 -2.01
N LEU A 16 29.89 -0.61 -1.13
CA LEU A 16 29.69 -0.33 0.30
C LEU A 16 29.27 1.11 0.56
N ASP A 17 29.84 2.07 -0.18
CA ASP A 17 29.44 3.47 -0.14
C ASP A 17 28.00 3.65 -0.62
N LEU A 18 27.64 3.03 -1.76
CA LEU A 18 26.27 2.96 -2.27
C LEU A 18 25.32 2.39 -1.21
N LEU A 19 25.66 1.25 -0.63
CA LEU A 19 24.88 0.63 0.43
C LEU A 19 24.71 1.56 1.63
N GLY A 20 25.75 2.28 2.06
CA GLY A 20 25.68 3.26 3.14
C GLY A 20 24.69 4.40 2.87
N VAL A 21 24.67 4.93 1.64
CA VAL A 21 23.71 5.95 1.21
C VAL A 21 22.27 5.41 1.22
N LEU A 22 22.06 4.18 0.73
CA LEU A 22 20.75 3.55 0.70
C LEU A 22 20.24 3.19 2.11
N GLU A 23 21.10 2.72 3.00
CA GLU A 23 20.77 2.48 4.41
C GLU A 23 20.41 3.77 5.13
N THR A 24 21.12 4.87 4.84
CA THR A 24 20.77 6.18 5.38
C THR A 24 19.37 6.61 4.92
N ALA A 25 19.00 6.32 3.66
CA ALA A 25 17.66 6.59 3.15
C ALA A 25 16.59 5.74 3.89
N ILE A 26 16.88 4.47 4.18
CA ILE A 26 16.00 3.60 4.97
C ILE A 26 15.83 4.12 6.39
N ALA A 27 16.92 4.44 7.07
CA ALA A 27 16.94 4.84 8.47
C ALA A 27 16.22 6.18 8.68
N GLN A 28 16.54 7.19 7.86
CA GLN A 28 16.00 8.54 8.05
C GLN A 28 14.65 8.77 7.36
N ASN A 29 14.32 8.01 6.31
CA ASN A 29 13.18 8.25 5.42
C ASN A 29 12.96 9.75 5.14
N PRO A 30 13.98 10.43 4.56
CA PRO A 30 14.05 11.88 4.56
C PRO A 30 12.99 12.47 3.64
N ARG A 31 12.32 13.53 4.10
CA ARG A 31 11.46 14.35 3.23
C ARG A 31 12.33 15.10 2.22
N LEU A 32 11.88 15.09 0.97
CA LEU A 32 12.52 15.83 -0.11
C LEU A 32 12.12 17.29 -0.07
N LEU A 33 13.09 18.17 -0.29
CA LEU A 33 12.88 19.61 -0.44
C LEU A 33 12.29 19.91 -1.83
N LYS A 34 11.90 21.18 -2.08
CA LYS A 34 11.35 21.63 -3.38
C LYS A 34 12.24 21.31 -4.59
N GLY A 35 13.55 21.13 -4.37
CA GLY A 35 14.52 20.74 -5.41
C GLY A 35 14.63 19.22 -5.63
N GLY A 36 13.83 18.40 -4.95
CA GLY A 36 13.89 16.93 -5.05
C GLY A 36 15.09 16.29 -4.34
N LEU A 37 15.83 17.07 -3.54
CA LEU A 37 16.97 16.58 -2.75
C LEU A 37 16.61 16.49 -1.26
N PRO A 38 17.23 15.56 -0.50
CA PRO A 38 17.16 15.51 0.96
C PRO A 38 17.71 16.77 1.63
N ASN A 39 17.52 16.88 2.96
CA ASN A 39 18.06 17.96 3.76
C ASN A 39 19.56 17.73 4.11
N LEU A 40 20.21 18.76 4.66
CA LEU A 40 21.63 18.69 5.05
C LEU A 40 21.94 17.60 6.09
N ALA A 41 20.98 17.24 6.96
CA ALA A 41 21.16 16.20 7.96
C ALA A 41 21.31 14.82 7.31
N PHE A 42 20.58 14.55 6.24
CA PHE A 42 20.76 13.34 5.42
C PHE A 42 22.16 13.30 4.82
N PHE A 43 22.61 14.39 4.19
CA PHE A 43 23.93 14.43 3.56
C PHE A 43 25.07 14.18 4.56
N LYS A 44 24.99 14.79 5.76
CA LYS A 44 25.97 14.54 6.83
C LYS A 44 25.99 13.07 7.26
N ALA A 45 24.82 12.48 7.50
CA ALA A 45 24.72 11.08 7.93
C ALA A 45 25.16 10.10 6.83
N ALA A 46 24.79 10.35 5.58
CA ALA A 46 25.21 9.56 4.44
C ALA A 46 26.73 9.66 4.23
N ASN A 47 27.32 10.84 4.43
CA ASN A 47 28.77 11.03 4.40
C ASN A 47 29.47 10.25 5.51
N ASP A 48 28.93 10.28 6.74
CA ASP A 48 29.45 9.49 7.86
C ASP A 48 29.34 7.96 7.64
N ALA A 49 28.48 7.53 6.71
CA ALA A 49 28.29 6.13 6.33
C ALA A 49 29.20 5.67 5.18
N LEU A 50 29.92 6.59 4.52
CA LEU A 50 30.92 6.25 3.52
C LEU A 50 32.15 5.61 4.17
N LEU A 51 32.85 4.75 3.44
CA LEU A 51 34.13 4.19 3.89
C LEU A 51 35.19 5.27 4.09
N GLU A 52 35.20 6.24 3.18
CA GLU A 52 36.08 7.41 3.20
C GLU A 52 35.23 8.68 3.11
N PRO A 53 34.75 9.21 4.24
CA PRO A 53 33.91 10.41 4.25
C PRO A 53 34.61 11.63 3.63
N ASP A 54 33.84 12.47 2.94
CA ASP A 54 34.28 13.77 2.46
C ASP A 54 34.71 14.65 3.66
N SER A 55 35.77 15.45 3.46
CA SER A 55 36.25 16.40 4.46
C SER A 55 35.23 17.51 4.67
N ALA A 56 34.80 17.72 5.93
CA ALA A 56 33.66 18.59 6.26
C ALA A 56 33.87 20.10 6.04
N ASP A 57 35.06 20.56 5.63
CA ASP A 57 35.54 21.94 5.88
C ASP A 57 36.04 22.70 4.64
N ASP A 58 35.70 22.24 3.44
CA ASP A 58 36.18 22.84 2.19
C ASP A 58 35.13 23.69 1.44
N GLY A 59 33.91 23.79 1.99
CA GLY A 59 32.79 24.48 1.33
C GLY A 59 32.31 23.81 0.02
N ARG A 60 32.76 22.59 -0.28
CA ARG A 60 32.46 21.83 -1.52
C ARG A 60 31.23 20.94 -1.41
N GLY A 61 30.61 20.86 -0.24
CA GLY A 61 29.42 20.02 0.00
C GLY A 61 29.81 18.57 0.28
N PHE A 62 29.10 17.61 -0.32
CA PHE A 62 29.36 16.17 -0.13
C PHE A 62 29.40 15.46 -1.50
N PRO A 63 30.46 15.68 -2.31
CA PRO A 63 30.54 15.17 -3.68
C PRO A 63 30.30 13.67 -3.80
N GLN A 64 30.80 12.85 -2.85
CA GLN A 64 30.58 11.40 -2.89
C GLN A 64 29.12 11.03 -2.66
N VAL A 65 28.47 11.68 -1.68
CA VAL A 65 27.04 11.47 -1.40
C VAL A 65 26.18 11.94 -2.57
N GLU A 66 26.50 13.11 -3.15
CA GLU A 66 25.81 13.63 -4.33
C GLU A 66 25.94 12.68 -5.53
N PHE A 67 27.15 12.16 -5.76
CA PHE A 67 27.41 11.16 -6.80
C PHE A 67 26.54 9.91 -6.61
N TRP A 68 26.60 9.28 -5.44
CA TRP A 68 25.85 8.05 -5.17
C TRP A 68 24.34 8.26 -5.16
N LEU A 69 23.85 9.40 -4.67
CA LEU A 69 22.43 9.71 -4.66
C LEU A 69 21.89 9.90 -6.09
N ALA A 70 22.60 10.66 -6.92
CA ALA A 70 22.20 10.88 -8.31
C ALA A 70 22.32 9.59 -9.14
N LEU A 71 23.36 8.79 -8.93
CA LEU A 71 23.50 7.48 -9.57
C LEU A 71 22.39 6.51 -9.13
N SER A 72 22.07 6.45 -7.84
CA SER A 72 20.98 5.62 -7.30
C SER A 72 19.63 6.01 -7.88
N ARG A 73 19.38 7.30 -8.09
CA ARG A 73 18.16 7.80 -8.74
C ARG A 73 18.14 7.45 -10.22
N GLY A 74 19.24 7.67 -10.94
CA GLY A 74 19.37 7.35 -12.36
C GLY A 74 19.23 5.85 -12.66
N ALA A 75 19.74 5.00 -11.76
CA ALA A 75 19.57 3.55 -11.80
C ALA A 75 18.19 3.08 -11.28
N GLY A 76 17.34 3.99 -10.79
CA GLY A 76 16.02 3.68 -10.25
C GLY A 76 16.05 2.93 -8.91
N LEU A 77 17.19 2.85 -8.22
CA LEU A 77 17.34 2.18 -6.93
C LEU A 77 16.61 2.92 -5.81
N VAL A 78 16.50 4.25 -5.92
CA VAL A 78 15.70 5.10 -5.03
C VAL A 78 14.75 5.98 -5.82
N ALA A 79 13.61 6.31 -5.21
CA ALA A 79 12.63 7.21 -5.80
C ALA A 79 11.94 8.06 -4.74
N ALA A 80 11.30 9.14 -5.19
CA ALA A 80 10.41 9.94 -4.38
C ALA A 80 9.05 9.23 -4.24
N ARG A 81 8.67 8.83 -3.04
CA ARG A 81 7.34 8.29 -2.72
C ARG A 81 6.72 9.12 -1.60
N ASP A 82 5.55 9.67 -1.83
CA ASP A 82 4.85 10.55 -0.87
C ASP A 82 5.73 11.70 -0.34
N GLY A 83 6.58 12.25 -1.23
CA GLY A 83 7.51 13.34 -0.92
C GLY A 83 8.73 12.92 -0.10
N ARG A 84 9.02 11.62 0.03
CA ARG A 84 10.17 11.08 0.76
C ARG A 84 11.05 10.22 -0.14
N LEU A 85 12.34 10.16 0.18
CA LEU A 85 13.29 9.30 -0.53
C LEU A 85 13.23 7.89 0.02
N GLU A 86 12.83 6.93 -0.81
CA GLU A 86 12.74 5.52 -0.42
C GLU A 86 13.39 4.61 -1.46
N PRO A 87 14.02 3.48 -1.04
CA PRO A 87 14.44 2.45 -1.96
C PRO A 87 13.26 1.83 -2.73
N THR A 88 13.49 1.48 -3.98
CA THR A 88 12.49 0.85 -4.84
C THR A 88 12.67 -0.67 -4.89
N ALA A 89 11.71 -1.37 -5.50
CA ALA A 89 11.87 -2.79 -5.82
C ALA A 89 13.04 -3.06 -6.79
N ALA A 90 13.53 -2.06 -7.52
CA ALA A 90 14.72 -2.21 -8.35
C ALA A 90 15.98 -2.36 -7.49
N ALA A 91 16.07 -1.73 -6.32
CA ALA A 91 17.17 -1.96 -5.38
C ALA A 91 17.18 -3.41 -4.86
N ASP A 92 16.00 -3.94 -4.50
CA ASP A 92 15.87 -5.33 -4.07
C ASP A 92 16.30 -6.32 -5.18
N ARG A 93 15.94 -6.05 -6.44
CA ARG A 93 16.42 -6.84 -7.59
C ARG A 93 17.91 -6.70 -7.82
N PHE A 94 18.43 -5.48 -7.79
CA PHE A 94 19.84 -5.17 -8.00
C PHE A 94 20.72 -5.98 -7.04
N PHE A 95 20.45 -5.91 -5.72
CA PHE A 95 21.20 -6.68 -4.73
C PHE A 95 20.95 -8.19 -4.76
N ALA A 96 19.98 -8.67 -5.54
CA ALA A 96 19.79 -10.11 -5.78
C ALA A 96 20.65 -10.65 -6.94
N LEU A 97 21.19 -9.77 -7.79
CA LEU A 97 22.04 -10.17 -8.92
C LEU A 97 23.43 -10.61 -8.43
N PRO A 98 24.14 -11.47 -9.18
CA PRO A 98 25.57 -11.71 -8.97
C PRO A 98 26.39 -10.42 -9.03
N PHE A 99 27.46 -10.34 -8.24
CA PHE A 99 28.36 -9.18 -8.16
C PHE A 99 28.76 -8.60 -9.52
N GLU A 100 29.15 -9.44 -10.46
CA GLU A 100 29.55 -9.02 -11.81
C GLU A 100 28.44 -8.29 -12.58
N GLN A 101 27.20 -8.73 -12.41
CA GLN A 101 26.05 -8.11 -13.04
C GLN A 101 25.71 -6.78 -12.37
N ARG A 102 25.78 -6.71 -11.02
CA ARG A 102 25.64 -5.44 -10.28
C ARG A 102 26.66 -4.41 -10.76
N ARG A 103 27.89 -4.85 -11.00
CA ARG A 103 28.98 -4.01 -11.51
C ARG A 103 28.69 -3.48 -12.90
N ALA A 104 28.27 -4.34 -13.81
CA ALA A 104 27.88 -3.94 -15.16
C ALA A 104 26.72 -2.93 -15.12
N GLU A 105 25.69 -3.18 -14.30
CA GLU A 105 24.53 -2.29 -14.18
C GLU A 105 24.89 -0.90 -13.64
N LEU A 106 25.71 -0.79 -12.60
CA LEU A 106 26.14 0.52 -12.08
C LEU A 106 26.99 1.29 -13.09
N ARG A 107 27.88 0.61 -13.82
CA ARG A 107 28.72 1.21 -14.85
C ARG A 107 27.87 1.77 -15.99
N GLU A 108 26.92 0.99 -16.48
CA GLU A 108 26.00 1.45 -17.52
C GLU A 108 25.12 2.59 -17.02
N ALA A 109 24.56 2.48 -15.80
CA ALA A 109 23.75 3.54 -15.20
C ALA A 109 24.52 4.86 -15.10
N TRP A 110 25.81 4.83 -14.76
CA TRP A 110 26.67 6.02 -14.73
C TRP A 110 26.92 6.59 -16.13
N LEU A 111 27.22 5.73 -17.11
CA LEU A 111 27.43 6.13 -18.50
C LEU A 111 26.18 6.79 -19.13
N THR A 112 24.99 6.44 -18.66
CA THR A 112 23.72 7.00 -19.14
C THR A 112 23.08 8.03 -18.21
N CYS A 113 23.66 8.30 -17.03
CA CYS A 113 23.08 9.21 -16.06
C CYS A 113 23.07 10.66 -16.58
N THR A 114 21.90 11.29 -16.58
CA THR A 114 21.73 12.70 -17.02
C THR A 114 21.75 13.70 -15.87
N GLU A 115 21.57 13.25 -14.62
CA GLU A 115 21.55 14.12 -13.44
C GLU A 115 22.96 14.54 -12.99
N LEU A 116 23.99 13.81 -13.43
CA LEU A 116 25.38 14.04 -13.05
C LEU A 116 26.11 14.92 -14.08
N ASN A 117 26.84 15.91 -13.57
CA ASN A 117 27.87 16.65 -14.30
C ASN A 117 29.10 16.80 -13.40
N GLU A 118 30.11 15.97 -13.62
CA GLU A 118 31.27 15.87 -12.73
C GLU A 118 32.12 17.14 -12.66
N LEU A 119 31.94 18.11 -13.58
CA LEU A 119 32.56 19.43 -13.42
C LEU A 119 32.08 20.14 -12.14
N THR A 120 30.89 19.85 -11.63
CA THR A 120 30.39 20.45 -10.38
C THR A 120 31.18 20.00 -9.15
N PHE A 121 31.88 18.87 -9.26
CA PHE A 121 32.74 18.35 -8.20
C PHE A 121 34.20 18.82 -8.33
N ALA A 122 34.55 19.56 -9.40
CA ALA A 122 35.89 20.10 -9.56
C ALA A 122 36.17 21.15 -8.47
N PRO A 123 37.23 20.97 -7.66
CA PRO A 123 37.45 21.79 -6.47
C PRO A 123 37.78 23.25 -6.82
N ASP A 124 38.47 23.47 -7.93
CA ASP A 124 38.97 24.78 -8.34
C ASP A 124 37.97 25.57 -9.18
N LEU A 125 36.82 24.98 -9.53
CA LEU A 125 35.84 25.58 -10.45
C LEU A 125 34.51 25.87 -9.78
N GLU A 126 33.86 26.93 -10.26
CA GLU A 126 32.46 27.26 -10.01
C GLU A 126 31.69 27.34 -11.33
N LEU A 127 30.46 26.82 -11.32
CA LEU A 127 29.59 26.82 -12.49
C LEU A 127 28.32 27.66 -12.23
N PRO A 128 28.42 29.00 -12.12
CA PRO A 128 27.24 29.85 -11.95
C PRO A 128 26.26 29.75 -13.13
N GLY A 129 26.72 29.31 -14.31
CA GLY A 129 25.91 29.06 -15.50
C GLY A 129 24.79 28.03 -15.30
N LEU A 130 24.96 27.07 -14.36
CA LEU A 130 23.93 26.04 -14.06
C LEU A 130 22.59 26.63 -13.59
N LYS A 131 22.62 27.76 -12.86
CA LYS A 131 21.40 28.47 -12.44
C LYS A 131 20.76 29.25 -13.59
N LYS A 132 21.57 29.68 -14.58
CA LYS A 132 21.19 30.51 -15.73
C LYS A 132 20.69 29.70 -16.93
N LEU A 133 20.97 28.40 -17.00
CA LEU A 133 20.40 27.49 -18.03
C LEU A 133 18.87 27.40 -17.99
N ARG A 134 18.23 27.79 -16.87
CA ARG A 134 16.76 27.82 -16.73
C ARG A 134 16.11 29.10 -17.25
N THR A 135 16.91 30.10 -17.63
CA THR A 135 16.46 31.33 -18.28
C THR A 135 16.77 31.23 -19.76
N VAL A 136 15.74 31.36 -20.60
CA VAL A 136 15.88 31.41 -22.05
C VAL A 136 16.83 32.58 -22.39
N ASP A 137 17.80 32.34 -23.28
CA ASP A 137 18.79 33.31 -23.83
C ASP A 137 20.20 33.43 -23.19
N VAL A 138 20.63 32.53 -22.30
CA VAL A 138 22.04 32.54 -21.83
C VAL A 138 22.91 31.52 -22.56
N VAL A 139 23.82 32.00 -23.41
CA VAL A 139 24.91 31.19 -24.00
C VAL A 139 25.87 30.79 -22.88
N SER A 140 25.97 29.51 -22.58
CA SER A 140 26.87 28.95 -21.56
C SER A 140 27.65 27.76 -22.13
N ASP A 141 28.92 27.66 -21.75
CA ASP A 141 29.80 26.53 -22.06
C ASP A 141 29.65 25.37 -21.05
N VAL A 142 28.74 25.48 -20.08
CA VAL A 142 28.43 24.36 -19.19
C VAL A 142 27.87 23.21 -20.03
N PRO A 143 28.53 22.03 -20.06
CA PRO A 143 28.20 20.99 -21.01
C PRO A 143 26.81 20.40 -20.74
N PRO A 144 25.98 20.20 -21.77
CA PRO A 144 24.71 19.50 -21.62
C PRO A 144 24.93 18.02 -21.30
N PRO A 145 23.93 17.31 -20.75
CA PRO A 145 24.08 15.92 -20.32
C PRO A 145 24.66 14.98 -21.39
N GLN A 146 24.28 15.16 -22.67
CA GLN A 146 24.80 14.33 -23.77
C GLN A 146 26.32 14.45 -23.92
N ARG A 147 26.87 15.67 -23.88
CA ARG A 147 28.32 15.94 -24.00
C ARG A 147 29.10 15.34 -22.83
N VAL A 148 28.52 15.41 -21.61
CA VAL A 148 29.08 14.77 -20.42
C VAL A 148 29.15 13.24 -20.60
N GLN A 149 28.06 12.62 -21.05
CA GLN A 149 28.03 11.17 -21.31
C GLN A 149 29.02 10.74 -22.40
N ASP A 150 29.14 11.53 -23.47
CA ASP A 150 30.09 11.25 -24.55
C ASP A 150 31.54 11.35 -24.05
N MET A 151 31.84 12.34 -23.20
CA MET A 151 33.15 12.44 -22.54
C MET A 151 33.42 11.25 -21.62
N ARG A 152 32.44 10.81 -20.80
CA ARG A 152 32.58 9.59 -19.97
C ARG A 152 32.95 8.36 -20.82
N ARG A 153 32.21 8.11 -21.90
CA ARG A 153 32.46 6.99 -22.83
C ARG A 153 33.81 7.12 -23.53
N GLY A 154 34.24 8.35 -23.85
CA GLY A 154 35.55 8.63 -24.41
C GLY A 154 36.67 8.26 -23.46
N VAL A 155 36.59 8.71 -22.20
CA VAL A 155 37.60 8.41 -21.17
C VAL A 155 37.65 6.92 -20.87
N VAL A 156 36.52 6.23 -20.74
CA VAL A 156 36.50 4.76 -20.55
C VAL A 156 37.16 4.04 -21.72
N ARG A 157 36.97 4.50 -22.96
CA ARG A 157 37.66 3.93 -24.13
C ARG A 157 39.17 4.13 -24.04
N LEU A 158 39.65 5.31 -23.65
CA LEU A 158 41.08 5.56 -23.45
C LEU A 158 41.67 4.68 -22.34
N LEU A 159 40.95 4.46 -21.24
CA LEU A 159 41.42 3.60 -20.15
C LEU A 159 41.64 2.16 -20.58
N ARG A 160 40.86 1.64 -21.54
CA ARG A 160 41.05 0.29 -22.08
C ARG A 160 42.32 0.14 -22.91
N GLU A 161 42.93 1.24 -23.34
CA GLU A 161 44.22 1.23 -24.04
C GLU A 161 45.41 1.28 -23.07
N ILE A 162 45.16 1.50 -21.78
CA ILE A 162 46.17 1.53 -20.73
C ILE A 162 46.23 0.15 -20.10
N SER A 163 47.43 -0.43 -19.98
CA SER A 163 47.65 -1.76 -19.41
C SER A 163 48.59 -1.77 -18.21
N ALA A 164 48.98 -0.60 -17.71
CA ALA A 164 49.94 -0.45 -16.62
C ALA A 164 49.67 0.84 -15.83
N GLU A 165 50.29 0.96 -14.66
CA GLU A 165 50.32 2.18 -13.87
C GLU A 165 50.71 3.38 -14.76
N THR A 166 49.83 4.38 -14.82
CA THR A 166 49.96 5.53 -15.71
C THR A 166 49.76 6.83 -14.95
N ALA A 167 50.64 7.81 -15.17
CA ALA A 167 50.46 9.13 -14.57
C ALA A 167 49.25 9.86 -15.17
N LEU A 168 48.49 10.57 -14.33
CA LEU A 168 47.35 11.38 -14.77
C LEU A 168 47.75 12.35 -15.90
N SER A 169 48.93 12.93 -15.85
CA SER A 169 49.45 13.82 -16.89
C SER A 169 49.54 13.17 -18.28
N SER A 170 49.82 11.85 -18.32
CA SER A 170 49.88 11.08 -19.57
C SER A 170 48.47 10.84 -20.12
N LEU A 171 47.52 10.45 -19.24
CA LEU A 171 46.10 10.33 -19.62
C LEU A 171 45.54 11.66 -20.11
N LEU A 172 45.84 12.77 -19.44
CA LEU A 172 45.41 14.11 -19.84
C LEU A 172 45.98 14.50 -21.20
N THR A 173 47.25 14.16 -21.49
CA THR A 173 47.86 14.42 -22.80
C THR A 173 47.18 13.61 -23.90
N LEU A 174 46.86 12.33 -23.63
CA LEU A 174 46.13 11.48 -24.57
C LEU A 174 44.69 11.97 -24.81
N ALA A 175 44.00 12.38 -23.73
CA ALA A 175 42.65 12.90 -23.80
C ALA A 175 42.59 14.26 -24.51
N GLU A 176 43.55 15.15 -24.26
CA GLU A 176 43.67 16.43 -24.97
C GLU A 176 43.89 16.22 -26.47
N ALA A 177 44.59 15.17 -26.87
CA ALA A 177 44.81 14.85 -28.28
C ALA A 177 43.58 14.23 -28.98
N ARG A 178 42.69 13.53 -28.26
CA ARG A 178 41.63 12.70 -28.86
C ARG A 178 40.20 13.08 -28.49
N LEU A 179 40.02 13.77 -27.37
CA LEU A 179 38.72 14.12 -26.79
C LEU A 179 38.54 15.64 -26.60
N ARG A 180 39.41 16.45 -27.23
CA ARG A 180 39.46 17.91 -27.05
C ARG A 180 38.09 18.57 -27.18
N ASP A 181 37.39 18.27 -28.27
CA ASP A 181 36.12 18.90 -28.65
C ASP A 181 34.88 18.14 -28.14
N VAL A 182 35.07 17.13 -27.28
CA VAL A 182 33.97 16.23 -26.87
C VAL A 182 33.11 16.90 -25.80
N LEU A 183 33.72 17.37 -24.70
CA LEU A 183 32.97 17.96 -23.58
C LEU A 183 32.52 19.38 -23.92
N ILE A 184 33.46 20.22 -24.36
CA ILE A 184 33.24 21.60 -24.80
C ILE A 184 33.87 21.71 -26.20
N ASP A 185 33.21 22.46 -27.10
CA ASP A 185 33.66 22.64 -28.47
C ASP A 185 34.75 23.72 -28.55
N HIS A 186 35.91 23.36 -29.12
CA HIS A 186 37.07 24.24 -29.33
C HIS A 186 37.33 24.55 -30.81
N SER A 187 36.44 24.15 -31.72
CA SER A 187 36.63 24.34 -33.16
C SER A 187 36.69 25.81 -33.60
N ASP A 188 36.14 26.74 -32.82
CA ASP A 188 36.12 28.19 -33.09
C ASP A 188 36.79 29.02 -31.98
N ASP A 189 37.76 28.45 -31.25
CA ASP A 189 38.49 29.15 -30.16
C ASP A 189 39.20 30.44 -30.62
N ALA A 190 39.45 30.60 -31.92
CA ALA A 190 40.06 31.80 -32.51
C ALA A 190 39.07 32.98 -32.67
N SER A 191 37.77 32.73 -32.51
CA SER A 191 36.72 33.75 -32.60
C SER A 191 36.65 34.57 -31.33
N TRP A 192 36.53 35.89 -31.47
CA TRP A 192 36.35 36.82 -30.34
C TRP A 192 35.11 36.51 -29.49
N ARG A 193 34.18 35.68 -30.01
CA ARG A 193 33.00 35.23 -29.27
C ARG A 193 33.31 34.11 -28.26
N HIS A 194 34.46 33.44 -28.38
CA HIS A 194 34.88 32.27 -27.59
C HIS A 194 36.15 32.51 -26.77
N VAL A 195 36.37 33.75 -26.31
CA VAL A 195 37.54 34.10 -25.47
C VAL A 195 37.47 33.49 -24.07
N PHE A 196 36.26 33.26 -23.54
CA PHE A 196 36.01 32.78 -22.19
C PHE A 196 35.13 31.53 -22.17
N TYR A 197 35.31 30.67 -21.16
CA TYR A 197 34.39 29.60 -20.81
C TYR A 197 33.14 30.19 -20.13
N ARG A 198 32.09 30.45 -20.91
CA ARG A 198 30.92 31.18 -20.41
C ARG A 198 30.17 30.42 -19.34
N GLY A 199 30.10 30.99 -18.13
CA GLY A 199 29.45 30.37 -16.98
C GLY A 199 30.29 29.31 -16.27
N ILE A 200 31.59 29.24 -16.57
CA ILE A 200 32.59 28.46 -15.83
C ILE A 200 33.71 29.42 -15.41
N ARG A 201 34.04 29.42 -14.12
CA ARG A 201 35.07 30.30 -13.56
C ARG A 201 35.86 29.59 -12.47
N GLU A 202 36.99 30.18 -12.10
CA GLU A 202 37.71 29.74 -10.90
C GLU A 202 36.86 30.02 -9.65
N ARG A 203 36.95 29.13 -8.66
CA ARG A 203 36.20 29.27 -7.41
C ARG A 203 36.57 30.57 -6.70
N GLY A 204 35.56 31.34 -6.32
CA GLY A 204 35.75 32.69 -5.75
C GLY A 204 36.09 33.81 -6.75
N ALA A 205 36.31 33.51 -8.04
CA ALA A 205 36.55 34.54 -9.04
C ALA A 205 35.25 35.26 -9.45
N ALA A 206 35.36 36.53 -9.85
CA ALA A 206 34.22 37.30 -10.35
C ALA A 206 33.89 36.98 -11.82
N GLU A 207 34.92 36.78 -12.63
CA GLU A 207 34.85 36.66 -14.09
C GLU A 207 34.96 35.21 -14.58
N ASP A 208 34.46 34.96 -15.80
CA ASP A 208 34.58 33.67 -16.47
C ASP A 208 36.03 33.36 -16.86
N LEU A 209 36.41 32.08 -16.89
CA LEU A 209 37.79 31.66 -17.16
C LEU A 209 38.14 31.87 -18.64
N GLU A 210 39.33 32.39 -18.94
CA GLU A 210 39.85 32.47 -20.31
C GLU A 210 40.03 31.07 -20.93
N ARG A 211 39.65 30.89 -22.20
CA ARG A 211 39.71 29.60 -22.91
C ARG A 211 41.13 29.23 -23.36
N ALA A 212 41.88 30.20 -23.89
CA ALA A 212 43.16 29.97 -24.54
C ALA A 212 44.18 29.28 -23.61
N GLY A 213 44.64 28.08 -24.00
CA GLY A 213 45.64 27.30 -23.24
C GLY A 213 45.15 26.77 -21.89
N ARG A 214 43.84 26.82 -21.60
CA ARG A 214 43.27 26.42 -20.31
C ARG A 214 42.45 25.12 -20.35
N TRP A 215 42.50 24.34 -21.44
CA TRP A 215 41.81 23.04 -21.55
C TRP A 215 42.06 22.13 -20.33
N ARG A 216 43.32 22.04 -19.88
CA ARG A 216 43.66 21.24 -18.69
C ARG A 216 43.05 21.75 -17.39
N LYS A 217 42.68 23.04 -17.29
CA LYS A 217 42.02 23.61 -16.11
C LYS A 217 40.53 23.26 -16.04
N VAL A 218 39.86 23.02 -17.17
CA VAL A 218 38.42 22.75 -17.23
C VAL A 218 38.16 21.28 -17.54
N GLU A 219 38.40 20.85 -18.78
CA GLU A 219 38.21 19.46 -19.22
C GLU A 219 39.21 18.52 -18.53
N GLY A 220 40.44 18.99 -18.28
CA GLY A 220 41.40 18.22 -17.50
C GLY A 220 41.00 18.06 -16.04
N ALA A 221 40.33 19.06 -15.45
CA ALA A 221 39.75 18.94 -14.12
C ALA A 221 38.56 17.96 -14.10
N PHE A 222 37.73 17.96 -15.14
CA PHE A 222 36.67 16.94 -15.31
C PHE A 222 37.25 15.53 -15.30
N ILE A 223 38.29 15.26 -16.10
CA ILE A 223 38.93 13.93 -16.16
C ILE A 223 39.58 13.55 -14.83
N ARG A 224 40.19 14.52 -14.13
CA ARG A 224 40.73 14.29 -12.78
C ARG A 224 39.63 13.85 -11.82
N VAL A 225 38.51 14.57 -11.78
CA VAL A 225 37.34 14.19 -10.97
C VAL A 225 36.86 12.79 -11.34
N LEU A 226 36.80 12.46 -12.65
CA LEU A 226 36.41 11.12 -13.08
C LEU A 226 37.31 10.04 -12.45
N CYS A 227 38.63 10.26 -12.44
CA CYS A 227 39.58 9.31 -11.87
C CYS A 227 39.44 9.22 -10.34
N GLU A 228 39.31 10.36 -9.67
CA GLU A 228 39.20 10.46 -8.21
C GLU A 228 37.94 9.80 -7.65
N LEU A 229 36.82 9.90 -8.38
CA LEU A 229 35.51 9.49 -7.88
C LEU A 229 34.85 8.36 -8.71
N PRO A 230 34.13 8.62 -9.81
CA PRO A 230 33.31 7.59 -10.44
C PRO A 230 34.13 6.43 -11.01
N LEU A 231 35.27 6.66 -11.66
CA LEU A 231 36.08 5.58 -12.24
C LEU A 231 36.70 4.71 -11.17
N SER A 232 37.22 5.32 -10.10
CA SER A 232 37.74 4.58 -8.94
C SER A 232 36.63 3.78 -8.25
N ARG A 233 35.52 4.42 -7.87
CA ARG A 233 34.43 3.79 -7.12
C ARG A 233 33.64 2.75 -7.93
N LEU A 234 33.53 2.90 -9.24
CA LEU A 234 32.93 1.90 -10.14
C LEU A 234 33.94 0.82 -10.57
N GLY A 235 35.16 0.87 -10.02
CA GLY A 235 36.21 -0.12 -10.19
C GLY A 235 36.78 -0.23 -11.60
N TYR A 236 36.81 0.87 -12.36
CA TYR A 236 37.55 0.92 -13.63
C TYR A 236 39.07 0.99 -13.40
N LEU A 237 39.49 1.65 -12.32
CA LEU A 237 40.89 1.86 -11.97
C LEU A 237 41.07 1.94 -10.46
N ALA A 238 42.30 1.70 -9.99
CA ALA A 238 42.77 2.16 -8.69
C ALA A 238 43.39 3.55 -8.85
N TRP A 239 43.12 4.45 -7.91
CA TRP A 239 43.58 5.84 -7.94
C TRP A 239 44.46 6.15 -6.72
N ASP A 240 45.67 6.65 -6.98
CA ASP A 240 46.56 7.18 -5.94
C ASP A 240 46.64 8.70 -6.07
N SER A 241 45.93 9.40 -5.18
CA SER A 241 45.86 10.86 -5.15
C SER A 241 47.21 11.51 -4.80
N SER A 242 48.08 10.82 -4.06
CA SER A 242 49.37 11.38 -3.61
C SER A 242 50.39 11.42 -4.75
N ARG A 243 50.36 10.42 -5.62
CA ARG A 243 51.25 10.30 -6.78
C ARG A 243 50.58 10.76 -8.09
N ALA A 244 49.26 11.00 -8.06
CA ALA A 244 48.42 11.27 -9.23
C ALA A 244 48.61 10.20 -10.33
N VAL A 245 48.61 8.93 -9.93
CA VAL A 245 48.72 7.77 -10.82
C VAL A 245 47.45 6.94 -10.78
N LEU A 246 47.16 6.27 -11.88
CA LEU A 246 46.04 5.36 -12.03
C LEU A 246 46.53 3.99 -12.53
N GLU A 247 45.92 2.93 -12.03
CA GLU A 247 46.18 1.55 -12.45
C GLU A 247 44.84 0.91 -12.88
N PRO A 248 44.71 0.46 -14.14
CA PRO A 248 43.50 -0.24 -14.60
C PRO A 248 43.21 -1.49 -13.76
N LEU A 249 41.93 -1.75 -13.46
CA LEU A 249 41.51 -2.95 -12.73
C LEU A 249 40.90 -3.96 -13.69
N ASP A 250 41.64 -5.05 -13.97
CA ASP A 250 41.23 -6.07 -14.94
C ASP A 250 40.47 -7.26 -14.32
N GLU A 251 40.61 -7.53 -13.01
CA GLU A 251 40.04 -8.73 -12.38
C GLU A 251 38.88 -8.46 -11.42
N PRO A 252 37.87 -9.36 -11.38
CA PRO A 252 36.81 -9.33 -10.38
C PRO A 252 37.34 -9.78 -9.00
N VAL A 253 37.06 -8.99 -7.95
CA VAL A 253 37.58 -9.21 -6.59
C VAL A 253 36.58 -10.02 -5.75
N PRO A 254 36.74 -11.34 -5.47
CA PRO A 254 35.92 -12.22 -4.58
C PRO A 254 34.39 -11.99 -4.49
N GLU A 255 33.58 -12.76 -3.77
CA GLU A 255 32.60 -12.11 -2.85
C GLU A 255 33.13 -12.31 -1.44
N GLY A 256 33.03 -11.29 -0.59
CA GLY A 256 33.41 -11.41 0.81
C GLY A 256 32.38 -12.26 1.55
N ALA A 257 32.82 -13.14 2.44
CA ALA A 257 31.88 -13.79 3.35
C ALA A 257 31.48 -12.77 4.43
N ALA A 258 30.25 -12.25 4.39
CA ALA A 258 29.69 -11.60 5.58
C ALA A 258 29.34 -12.67 6.62
N GLU A 259 29.92 -12.54 7.80
CA GLU A 259 29.47 -13.28 8.99
C GLU A 259 28.62 -12.34 9.84
N ILE A 260 27.38 -12.73 10.12
CA ILE A 260 26.46 -11.94 10.95
C ILE A 260 26.34 -12.57 12.32
N VAL A 261 26.44 -11.77 13.38
CA VAL A 261 26.21 -12.21 14.76
C VAL A 261 24.97 -11.52 15.30
N VAL A 262 23.98 -12.30 15.70
CA VAL A 262 22.76 -11.81 16.35
C VAL A 262 22.92 -11.93 17.86
N GLN A 263 22.83 -10.82 18.57
CA GLN A 263 23.01 -10.75 20.01
C GLN A 263 21.66 -10.83 20.76
N PRO A 264 21.64 -11.31 22.02
CA PRO A 264 20.41 -11.39 22.81
C PRO A 264 19.73 -10.05 23.09
N ASN A 265 20.44 -8.92 22.96
CA ASN A 265 19.90 -7.56 23.11
C ASN A 265 19.24 -7.03 21.82
N PHE A 266 18.96 -7.89 20.83
CA PHE A 266 18.38 -7.54 19.52
C PHE A 266 19.32 -6.74 18.60
N GLU A 267 20.61 -6.63 18.95
CA GLU A 267 21.63 -6.06 18.08
C GLU A 267 22.13 -7.12 17.09
N VAL A 268 22.23 -6.75 15.83
CA VAL A 268 22.80 -7.57 14.75
C VAL A 268 24.08 -6.90 14.28
N VAL A 269 25.19 -7.61 14.38
CA VAL A 269 26.52 -7.10 14.05
C VAL A 269 27.02 -7.80 12.79
N VAL A 270 27.37 -7.02 11.77
CA VAL A 270 28.02 -7.54 10.56
C VAL A 270 29.53 -7.51 10.77
N LEU A 271 30.16 -8.67 10.67
CA LEU A 271 31.61 -8.83 10.79
C LEU A 271 32.28 -8.84 9.41
N GLY A 272 33.52 -8.36 9.38
CA GLY A 272 34.36 -8.32 8.18
C GLY A 272 34.49 -6.92 7.59
N GLU A 273 35.65 -6.64 7.02
CA GLU A 273 35.96 -5.35 6.37
C GLU A 273 35.24 -5.19 5.02
N THR A 274 34.91 -6.32 4.36
CA THR A 274 34.16 -6.35 3.09
C THR A 274 33.00 -7.33 3.18
N PRO A 275 31.91 -6.96 3.86
CA PRO A 275 30.76 -7.83 3.94
C PRO A 275 30.08 -7.97 2.58
N ASP A 276 29.46 -9.13 2.35
CA ASP A 276 28.50 -9.38 1.29
C ASP A 276 27.37 -8.34 1.33
N THR A 277 27.41 -7.39 0.40
CA THR A 277 26.48 -6.28 0.29
C THR A 277 25.05 -6.73 0.00
N ALA A 278 24.87 -7.86 -0.69
CA ALA A 278 23.55 -8.44 -0.94
C ALA A 278 22.91 -8.95 0.36
N LYS A 279 23.69 -9.64 1.20
CA LYS A 279 23.25 -10.05 2.54
C LYS A 279 22.92 -8.86 3.41
N VAL A 280 23.82 -7.87 3.47
CA VAL A 280 23.63 -6.69 4.31
C VAL A 280 22.41 -5.89 3.85
N TRP A 281 22.19 -5.75 2.54
CA TRP A 281 20.98 -5.14 1.99
C TRP A 281 19.71 -5.83 2.49
N ARG A 282 19.64 -7.16 2.37
CA ARG A 282 18.47 -7.93 2.83
C ARG A 282 18.21 -7.72 4.33
N LEU A 283 19.27 -7.67 5.15
CA LEU A 283 19.16 -7.38 6.57
C LEU A 283 18.53 -6.00 6.83
N ALA A 284 19.00 -4.97 6.12
CA ALA A 284 18.49 -3.60 6.24
C ALA A 284 17.00 -3.46 5.85
N ARG A 285 16.41 -4.44 5.13
CA ARG A 285 15.00 -4.40 4.73
C ARG A 285 14.02 -4.69 5.87
N PHE A 286 14.46 -5.31 6.97
CA PHE A 286 13.59 -5.65 8.11
C PHE A 286 14.20 -5.30 9.48
N THR A 287 15.32 -4.59 9.48
CA THR A 287 16.01 -4.08 10.67
C THR A 287 16.26 -2.59 10.55
N GLU A 288 16.54 -1.92 11.67
CA GLU A 288 16.95 -0.52 11.68
C GLU A 288 18.48 -0.43 11.60
N PRO A 289 19.08 0.19 10.56
CA PRO A 289 20.50 0.47 10.54
C PRO A 289 20.89 1.41 11.68
N VAL A 290 21.89 1.03 12.48
CA VAL A 290 22.43 1.86 13.55
C VAL A 290 23.67 2.60 13.03
N PRO A 291 23.69 3.95 13.06
CA PRO A 291 24.84 4.72 12.59
C PRO A 291 26.14 4.34 13.33
N GLY A 292 27.21 4.06 12.59
CA GLY A 292 28.51 3.70 13.16
C GLY A 292 29.60 3.58 12.09
N ARG A 293 30.86 3.92 12.45
CA ARG A 293 31.94 4.17 11.48
C ARG A 293 32.77 2.96 11.02
N ARG A 294 32.77 1.84 11.74
CA ARG A 294 33.69 0.70 11.45
C ARG A 294 33.04 -0.67 11.43
N VAL A 295 31.95 -0.84 12.17
CA VAL A 295 31.21 -2.09 12.23
C VAL A 295 29.76 -1.74 11.96
N ARG A 296 29.16 -2.36 10.94
CA ARG A 296 27.75 -2.16 10.63
C ARG A 296 26.92 -2.89 11.66
N LYS A 297 26.01 -2.14 12.28
CA LYS A 297 25.12 -2.61 13.33
C LYS A 297 23.70 -2.36 12.89
N TYR A 298 22.82 -3.29 13.24
CA TYR A 298 21.39 -3.16 13.00
C TYR A 298 20.64 -3.49 14.28
N GLN A 299 19.53 -2.82 14.50
CA GLN A 299 18.63 -3.10 15.60
C GLN A 299 17.42 -3.85 15.07
N LEU A 300 17.14 -5.03 15.64
CA LEU A 300 15.87 -5.71 15.44
C LEU A 300 14.81 -5.01 16.30
N GLU A 301 13.85 -4.36 15.64
CA GLU A 301 12.74 -3.68 16.29
C GLU A 301 11.40 -4.19 15.77
N LYS A 302 10.42 -4.30 16.68
CA LYS A 302 9.06 -4.71 16.35
C LYS A 302 8.45 -3.92 15.19
N LYS A 303 8.67 -2.59 15.19
CA LYS A 303 8.11 -1.69 14.16
C LYS A 303 8.66 -2.03 12.78
N ARG A 304 9.99 -2.12 12.62
CA ARG A 304 10.62 -2.41 11.32
C ARG A 304 10.31 -3.82 10.83
N PHE A 305 10.27 -4.78 11.74
CA PHE A 305 9.86 -6.14 11.41
C PHE A 305 8.40 -6.16 10.92
N ALA A 306 7.48 -5.53 11.64
CA ALA A 306 6.07 -5.42 11.23
C ALA A 306 5.88 -4.69 9.90
N GLU A 307 6.65 -3.63 9.63
CA GLU A 307 6.65 -2.93 8.33
C GLU A 307 7.09 -3.86 7.19
N ALA A 308 8.07 -4.74 7.43
CA ALA A 308 8.51 -5.73 6.46
C ALA A 308 7.40 -6.76 6.15
N LEU A 309 6.69 -7.23 7.18
CA LEU A 309 5.52 -8.08 7.00
C LEU A 309 4.40 -7.38 6.24
N GLY A 310 4.15 -6.09 6.53
CA GLY A 310 3.20 -5.25 5.80
C GLY A 310 3.55 -5.06 4.31
N ARG A 311 4.81 -5.27 3.92
CA ARG A 311 5.27 -5.30 2.52
C ARG A 311 5.10 -6.69 1.85
N GLY A 312 4.47 -7.64 2.54
CA GLY A 312 4.20 -8.98 2.02
C GLY A 312 5.31 -10.00 2.28
N GLN A 313 6.30 -9.69 3.13
CA GLN A 313 7.29 -10.67 3.57
C GLN A 313 6.67 -11.59 4.63
N ASN A 314 7.06 -12.87 4.64
CA ASN A 314 6.59 -13.84 5.61
C ASN A 314 7.51 -13.85 6.85
N ALA A 315 6.92 -13.87 8.06
CA ALA A 315 7.69 -13.83 9.30
C ALA A 315 8.63 -15.03 9.46
N GLN A 316 8.19 -16.24 9.11
CA GLN A 316 9.00 -17.45 9.19
C GLN A 316 10.17 -17.41 8.20
N ASP A 317 9.93 -16.91 6.98
CA ASP A 317 10.98 -16.75 5.97
C ASP A 317 12.04 -15.74 6.43
N LEU A 318 11.65 -14.64 7.09
CA LEU A 318 12.59 -13.67 7.64
C LEU A 318 13.41 -14.21 8.81
N VAL A 319 12.79 -14.99 9.70
CA VAL A 319 13.50 -15.66 10.80
C VAL A 319 14.47 -16.70 10.24
N ALA A 320 14.06 -17.50 9.26
CA ALA A 320 14.91 -18.49 8.60
C ALA A 320 16.07 -17.83 7.85
N LEU A 321 15.81 -16.72 7.14
CA LEU A 321 16.83 -15.92 6.48
C LEU A 321 17.86 -15.39 7.48
N LEU A 322 17.42 -14.76 8.57
CA LEU A 322 18.31 -14.25 9.61
C LEU A 322 19.14 -15.37 10.24
N ALA A 323 18.54 -16.54 10.48
CA ALA A 323 19.24 -17.71 11.00
C ALA A 323 20.30 -18.24 10.02
N ALA A 324 19.98 -18.32 8.73
CA ALA A 324 20.90 -18.78 7.69
C ALA A 324 22.08 -17.81 7.46
N MET A 325 21.85 -16.52 7.68
CA MET A 325 22.88 -15.50 7.59
C MET A 325 23.77 -15.44 8.84
N SER A 326 23.25 -15.89 9.99
CA SER A 326 23.98 -15.79 11.25
C SER A 326 25.03 -16.89 11.40
N ARG A 327 26.21 -16.51 11.90
CA ARG A 327 27.31 -17.42 12.24
C ARG A 327 26.95 -18.33 13.41
N THR A 328 26.12 -17.85 14.32
CA THR A 328 25.68 -18.58 15.51
C THR A 328 24.17 -18.80 15.45
N PRO A 329 23.63 -19.87 16.05
CA PRO A 329 22.19 -20.02 16.22
C PRO A 329 21.59 -18.75 16.84
N LEU A 330 20.40 -18.37 16.39
CA LEU A 330 19.72 -17.18 16.93
C LEU A 330 19.46 -17.37 18.43
N PRO A 331 19.73 -16.34 19.27
CA PRO A 331 19.36 -16.38 20.68
C PRO A 331 17.87 -16.70 20.86
N GLN A 332 17.56 -17.55 21.84
CA GLN A 332 16.19 -18.04 22.06
C GLN A 332 15.19 -16.91 22.29
N ASN A 333 15.58 -15.88 23.04
CA ASN A 333 14.74 -14.72 23.30
C ASN A 333 14.45 -13.90 22.03
N VAL A 334 15.45 -13.75 21.15
CA VAL A 334 15.27 -13.07 19.86
C VAL A 334 14.32 -13.86 18.97
N LYS A 335 14.51 -15.18 18.84
CA LYS A 335 13.61 -16.05 18.06
C LYS A 335 12.16 -15.95 18.56
N PHE A 336 11.97 -16.11 19.88
CA PHE A 336 10.64 -16.02 20.50
C PHE A 336 9.97 -14.67 20.22
N SER A 337 10.71 -13.56 20.35
CA SER A 337 10.16 -12.24 20.06
C SER A 337 9.82 -12.01 18.59
N LEU A 338 10.64 -12.50 17.65
CA LEU A 338 10.31 -12.39 16.22
C LEU A 338 9.06 -13.20 15.86
N ASP A 339 8.92 -14.41 16.42
CA ASP A 339 7.73 -15.24 16.25
C ASP A 339 6.47 -14.56 16.82
N ASP A 340 6.55 -14.00 18.04
CA ASP A 340 5.46 -13.23 18.66
C ASP A 340 5.09 -11.99 17.84
N TRP A 341 6.06 -11.22 17.37
CA TRP A 341 5.81 -10.05 16.54
C TRP A 341 5.16 -10.42 15.20
N GLY A 342 5.57 -11.54 14.61
CA GLY A 342 4.92 -12.12 13.43
C GLY A 342 3.46 -12.45 13.68
N GLN A 343 3.17 -13.19 14.76
CA GLN A 343 1.79 -13.56 15.13
C GLN A 343 0.89 -12.34 15.40
N LEU A 344 1.41 -11.34 16.09
CA LEU A 344 0.65 -10.11 16.40
C LEU A 344 0.36 -9.29 15.15
N THR A 345 1.29 -9.25 14.19
CA THR A 345 1.15 -8.46 12.96
C THR A 345 0.26 -9.17 11.92
N GLU A 346 0.33 -10.50 11.84
CA GLU A 346 -0.49 -11.32 10.94
C GLU A 346 -1.86 -11.70 11.53
N ARG A 347 -2.26 -11.09 12.66
CA ARG A 347 -3.50 -11.42 13.38
C ARG A 347 -4.76 -11.24 12.53
N ILE A 348 -4.71 -10.38 11.51
CA ILE A 348 -5.78 -10.18 10.54
C ILE A 348 -5.18 -10.36 9.14
N ARG A 349 -5.62 -11.39 8.42
CA ARG A 349 -5.31 -11.58 7.00
C ARG A 349 -6.51 -11.18 6.17
N ILE A 350 -6.31 -10.27 5.22
CA ILE A 350 -7.33 -9.84 4.26
C ILE A 350 -6.96 -10.40 2.90
N TRP A 351 -7.85 -11.19 2.31
CA TRP A 351 -7.67 -11.70 0.95
C TRP A 351 -8.71 -11.04 0.03
N PRO A 352 -8.33 -9.99 -0.72
CA PRO A 352 -9.21 -9.43 -1.74
C PRO A 352 -9.47 -10.48 -2.82
N ASP A 353 -10.70 -10.53 -3.33
CA ASP A 353 -11.11 -11.42 -4.42
C ASP A 353 -10.93 -12.93 -4.15
N ALA A 354 -10.86 -13.32 -2.87
CA ALA A 354 -10.79 -14.72 -2.48
C ALA A 354 -12.08 -15.46 -2.83
N LEU A 355 -11.94 -16.72 -3.26
CA LEU A 355 -13.07 -17.58 -3.55
C LEU A 355 -13.43 -18.42 -2.33
N PHE A 356 -14.67 -18.29 -1.87
CA PHE A 356 -15.23 -19.10 -0.79
C PHE A 356 -15.79 -20.40 -1.36
N VAL A 357 -15.34 -21.54 -0.83
CA VAL A 357 -15.78 -22.88 -1.25
C VAL A 357 -16.52 -23.57 -0.12
N GLU A 358 -17.67 -24.13 -0.48
CA GLU A 358 -18.52 -24.94 0.39
C GLU A 358 -18.96 -26.17 -0.40
N ALA A 359 -18.97 -27.34 0.25
CA ALA A 359 -19.64 -28.53 -0.27
C ALA A 359 -20.68 -29.03 0.73
N GLU A 360 -21.84 -29.42 0.21
CA GLU A 360 -22.93 -29.93 1.05
C GLU A 360 -22.58 -31.30 1.63
N GLY A 361 -22.83 -31.47 2.93
CA GLY A 361 -22.67 -32.77 3.62
C GLY A 361 -21.22 -33.21 3.83
N VAL A 362 -20.25 -32.31 3.62
CA VAL A 362 -18.83 -32.63 3.74
C VAL A 362 -18.22 -31.81 4.88
N GLU A 363 -17.83 -32.46 5.98
CA GLU A 363 -17.14 -31.79 7.09
C GLU A 363 -15.72 -31.35 6.72
N ASN A 364 -15.08 -32.06 5.80
CA ASN A 364 -13.74 -31.75 5.33
C ASN A 364 -13.62 -31.83 3.81
N LEU A 365 -13.67 -30.66 3.16
CA LEU A 365 -13.59 -30.51 1.71
C LEU A 365 -12.34 -31.15 1.09
N SER A 366 -11.26 -31.27 1.84
CA SER A 366 -10.00 -31.88 1.37
C SER A 366 -10.13 -33.38 1.09
N ASP A 367 -11.12 -34.06 1.69
CA ASP A 367 -11.31 -35.50 1.52
C ASP A 367 -12.13 -35.82 0.26
N THR A 368 -12.82 -34.82 -0.31
CA THR A 368 -13.63 -34.96 -1.52
C THR A 368 -13.01 -34.35 -2.77
N LEU A 369 -12.00 -33.48 -2.60
CA LEU A 369 -11.26 -32.89 -3.70
C LEU A 369 -9.98 -33.69 -3.99
N PRO A 370 -9.58 -33.83 -5.27
CA PRO A 370 -8.27 -34.42 -5.60
C PRO A 370 -7.13 -33.64 -4.95
N ALA A 371 -6.12 -34.34 -4.40
CA ALA A 371 -4.99 -33.70 -3.71
C ALA A 371 -4.27 -32.64 -4.58
N ALA A 372 -4.09 -32.91 -5.87
CA ALA A 372 -3.51 -31.97 -6.83
C ALA A 372 -4.32 -30.67 -6.97
N LEU A 373 -5.64 -30.72 -6.76
CA LEU A 373 -6.51 -29.55 -6.79
C LEU A 373 -6.40 -28.74 -5.50
N VAL A 374 -6.32 -29.40 -4.35
CA VAL A 374 -6.11 -28.76 -3.05
C VAL A 374 -4.79 -27.99 -3.03
N GLU A 375 -3.73 -28.61 -3.56
CA GLU A 375 -2.41 -28.01 -3.70
C GLU A 375 -2.44 -26.81 -4.67
N LYS A 376 -3.02 -26.99 -5.86
CA LYS A 376 -3.07 -25.93 -6.89
C LYS A 376 -3.90 -24.72 -6.48
N LEU A 377 -4.96 -24.91 -5.68
CA LEU A 377 -5.84 -23.83 -5.23
C LEU A 377 -5.41 -23.20 -3.90
N GLY A 378 -4.45 -23.78 -3.17
CA GLY A 378 -3.99 -23.23 -1.90
C GLY A 378 -5.13 -23.00 -0.89
N LEU A 379 -6.04 -23.98 -0.75
CA LEU A 379 -7.25 -23.83 0.06
C LEU A 379 -6.94 -23.69 1.56
N VAL A 380 -7.38 -22.59 2.16
CA VAL A 380 -7.24 -22.30 3.59
C VAL A 380 -8.52 -22.70 4.35
N PRO A 381 -8.42 -23.45 5.47
CA PRO A 381 -9.57 -23.79 6.30
C PRO A 381 -10.18 -22.57 7.01
N LEU A 382 -11.52 -22.47 6.97
CA LEU A 382 -12.29 -21.46 7.71
C LEU A 382 -13.14 -22.05 8.85
N GLY A 383 -13.20 -23.38 8.97
CA GLY A 383 -14.05 -24.10 9.93
C GLY A 383 -15.42 -24.46 9.35
N GLY A 384 -16.10 -25.46 9.93
CA GLY A 384 -17.46 -25.88 9.53
C GLY A 384 -17.57 -26.41 8.09
N GLY A 385 -16.52 -27.04 7.55
CA GLY A 385 -16.48 -27.51 6.16
C GLY A 385 -16.19 -26.43 5.12
N HIS A 386 -15.99 -25.18 5.53
CA HIS A 386 -15.73 -24.05 4.64
C HIS A 386 -14.24 -23.87 4.35
N ARG A 387 -13.91 -23.47 3.11
CA ARG A 387 -12.55 -23.17 2.66
C ARG A 387 -12.50 -21.82 1.93
N ALA A 388 -11.37 -21.12 2.01
CA ALA A 388 -11.05 -19.97 1.17
C ALA A 388 -9.94 -20.32 0.18
N CYS A 389 -10.01 -19.79 -1.03
CA CYS A 389 -8.96 -19.80 -2.04
C CYS A 389 -8.47 -18.35 -2.22
N PRO A 390 -7.33 -17.95 -1.62
CA PRO A 390 -6.87 -16.56 -1.65
C PRO A 390 -6.48 -16.02 -3.03
N ALA A 391 -6.04 -16.89 -3.94
CA ALA A 391 -5.61 -16.52 -5.29
C ALA A 391 -6.23 -17.49 -6.32
N PRO A 392 -7.54 -17.34 -6.61
CA PRO A 392 -8.25 -18.32 -7.41
C PRO A 392 -7.89 -18.22 -8.89
N ASP A 393 -7.35 -19.30 -9.46
CA ASP A 393 -7.37 -19.53 -10.91
C ASP A 393 -8.78 -19.98 -11.32
N ILE A 394 -9.64 -19.01 -11.64
CA ILE A 394 -11.04 -19.24 -12.01
C ILE A 394 -11.17 -20.16 -13.23
N ALA A 395 -10.22 -20.12 -14.17
CA ALA A 395 -10.25 -20.98 -15.35
C ALA A 395 -9.97 -22.44 -14.96
N ALA A 396 -8.96 -22.68 -14.13
CA ALA A 396 -8.68 -24.01 -13.58
C ALA A 396 -9.83 -24.53 -12.72
N LEU A 397 -10.43 -23.69 -11.86
CA LEU A 397 -11.61 -24.03 -11.06
C LEU A 397 -12.78 -24.47 -11.95
N ARG A 398 -13.08 -23.72 -13.02
CA ARG A 398 -14.16 -24.07 -13.96
C ARG A 398 -13.91 -25.37 -14.71
N ALA A 399 -12.65 -25.72 -14.99
CA ALA A 399 -12.32 -26.99 -15.64
C ALA A 399 -12.45 -28.19 -14.68
N LEU A 400 -12.25 -27.97 -13.38
CA LEU A 400 -12.06 -29.05 -12.40
C LEU A 400 -13.26 -29.27 -11.47
N MET A 401 -14.20 -28.31 -11.37
CA MET A 401 -15.40 -28.47 -10.53
C MET A 401 -16.48 -29.37 -11.17
N PRO A 402 -17.27 -30.12 -10.37
CA PRO A 402 -18.34 -31.00 -10.87
C PRO A 402 -19.40 -30.26 -11.71
N ALA A 403 -20.19 -31.02 -12.48
CA ALA A 403 -21.24 -30.48 -13.35
C ALA A 403 -22.36 -29.74 -12.59
N ARG A 404 -22.67 -30.17 -11.36
CA ARG A 404 -23.60 -29.45 -10.46
C ARG A 404 -22.80 -28.47 -9.59
N ARG A 405 -22.70 -27.22 -10.02
CA ARG A 405 -22.03 -26.14 -9.27
C ARG A 405 -22.76 -24.82 -9.42
N ALA A 406 -22.75 -24.02 -8.36
CA ALA A 406 -23.14 -22.63 -8.38
C ALA A 406 -21.93 -21.76 -8.06
N LEU A 407 -21.61 -20.81 -8.95
CA LEU A 407 -20.54 -19.84 -8.75
C LEU A 407 -21.17 -18.45 -8.72
N PHE A 408 -21.00 -17.74 -7.60
CA PHE A 408 -21.58 -16.41 -7.39
C PHE A 408 -20.47 -15.36 -7.33
N ASP A 409 -20.62 -14.32 -8.16
CA ASP A 409 -19.76 -13.14 -8.13
C ASP A 409 -20.41 -12.06 -7.25
N TYR A 410 -19.87 -11.86 -6.04
CA TYR A 410 -20.38 -10.89 -5.07
C TYR A 410 -19.97 -9.44 -5.39
N SER A 411 -19.11 -9.22 -6.40
CA SER A 411 -18.81 -7.88 -6.89
C SER A 411 -19.90 -7.34 -7.84
N ARG A 412 -20.86 -8.19 -8.21
CA ARG A 412 -21.97 -7.88 -9.13
C ARG A 412 -23.33 -7.99 -8.44
N ALA A 413 -24.37 -7.56 -9.15
CA ALA A 413 -25.74 -7.81 -8.73
C ALA A 413 -25.98 -9.33 -8.68
N LEU A 414 -26.33 -9.83 -7.49
CA LEU A 414 -26.62 -11.24 -7.27
C LEU A 414 -28.00 -11.61 -7.85
N PRO A 415 -28.16 -12.83 -8.36
CA PRO A 415 -29.47 -13.31 -8.83
C PRO A 415 -30.45 -13.37 -7.66
N ARG A 416 -31.72 -13.09 -7.94
CA ARG A 416 -32.81 -13.34 -6.98
C ARG A 416 -33.16 -14.83 -7.02
N VAL A 417 -33.21 -15.47 -5.86
CA VAL A 417 -33.20 -16.95 -5.75
C VAL A 417 -34.29 -17.49 -4.83
N MET A 418 -35.06 -16.62 -4.19
CA MET A 418 -36.18 -17.00 -3.33
C MET A 418 -37.51 -16.72 -4.04
N ARG A 419 -38.55 -17.48 -3.70
CA ARG A 419 -39.92 -17.26 -4.18
C ARG A 419 -40.90 -17.21 -3.00
N PRO A 420 -41.86 -16.27 -2.99
CA PRO A 420 -42.94 -16.32 -2.02
C PRO A 420 -43.84 -17.52 -2.34
N ALA A 421 -44.20 -18.29 -1.32
CA ALA A 421 -45.16 -19.38 -1.42
C ALA A 421 -46.46 -19.00 -0.70
N LYS A 422 -47.30 -19.98 -0.36
CA LYS A 422 -48.61 -19.72 0.25
C LYS A 422 -48.45 -19.21 1.68
N GLY A 423 -49.19 -18.17 2.05
CA GLY A 423 -49.19 -17.67 3.42
C GLY A 423 -47.91 -16.93 3.77
N LEU A 424 -47.15 -17.51 4.69
CA LEU A 424 -45.89 -16.98 5.22
C LEU A 424 -44.67 -17.80 4.78
N GLU A 425 -44.88 -18.70 3.83
CA GLU A 425 -43.84 -19.58 3.31
C GLU A 425 -43.00 -18.88 2.22
N ILE A 426 -41.72 -19.23 2.20
CA ILE A 426 -40.73 -18.82 1.21
C ILE A 426 -40.03 -20.09 0.73
N GLU A 427 -40.05 -20.31 -0.59
CA GLU A 427 -39.31 -21.36 -1.26
C GLU A 427 -37.94 -20.84 -1.70
N ALA A 428 -36.88 -21.56 -1.38
CA ALA A 428 -35.51 -21.14 -1.62
C ALA A 428 -34.63 -22.37 -1.93
N PRO A 429 -34.48 -22.74 -3.21
CA PRO A 429 -33.72 -23.92 -3.61
C PRO A 429 -32.26 -23.84 -3.19
N ARG A 430 -31.80 -24.75 -2.33
CA ARG A 430 -30.44 -24.75 -1.75
C ARG A 430 -29.33 -24.69 -2.79
N GLU A 431 -29.51 -25.36 -3.93
CA GLU A 431 -28.54 -25.43 -5.03
C GLU A 431 -28.24 -24.05 -5.64
N THR A 432 -29.20 -23.12 -5.57
CA THR A 432 -29.09 -21.76 -6.13
C THR A 432 -28.89 -20.70 -5.03
N LEU A 433 -28.88 -21.12 -3.76
CA LEU A 433 -28.97 -20.21 -2.63
C LEU A 433 -27.60 -19.64 -2.27
N HIS A 434 -27.32 -18.43 -2.73
CA HIS A 434 -26.09 -17.71 -2.38
C HIS A 434 -26.08 -17.24 -0.91
N PHE A 435 -24.90 -16.95 -0.36
CA PHE A 435 -24.67 -16.64 1.06
C PHE A 435 -25.53 -15.47 1.56
N ARG A 436 -25.63 -14.37 0.79
CA ARG A 436 -26.47 -13.21 1.17
C ARG A 436 -27.95 -13.58 1.31
N ALA A 437 -28.47 -14.46 0.45
CA ALA A 437 -29.84 -14.96 0.55
C ALA A 437 -30.00 -15.87 1.79
N ARG A 438 -29.03 -16.75 2.06
CA ARG A 438 -29.02 -17.57 3.29
C ARG A 438 -29.05 -16.71 4.55
N GLN A 439 -28.30 -15.62 4.60
CA GLN A 439 -28.32 -14.68 5.73
C GLN A 439 -29.70 -14.06 5.94
N VAL A 440 -30.39 -13.66 4.88
CA VAL A 440 -31.76 -13.12 4.97
C VAL A 440 -32.73 -14.17 5.53
N LEU A 441 -32.66 -15.42 5.04
CA LEU A 441 -33.48 -16.51 5.57
C LEU A 441 -33.14 -16.80 7.04
N ALA A 442 -31.85 -16.89 7.39
CA ALA A 442 -31.42 -17.16 8.77
C ALA A 442 -31.91 -16.07 9.73
N LEU A 443 -31.94 -14.81 9.27
CA LEU A 443 -32.36 -13.64 10.02
C LEU A 443 -33.88 -13.59 10.23
N LEU A 444 -34.69 -14.03 9.26
CA LEU A 444 -36.14 -13.78 9.24
C LEU A 444 -37.01 -15.04 9.36
N THR A 445 -36.46 -16.22 9.07
CA THR A 445 -37.26 -17.43 8.85
C THR A 445 -36.75 -18.61 9.68
N ARG A 446 -37.62 -19.59 9.89
CA ARG A 446 -37.26 -20.93 10.36
C ARG A 446 -37.37 -21.92 9.20
N GLN A 447 -36.51 -22.93 9.19
CA GLN A 447 -36.49 -23.94 8.13
C GLN A 447 -37.51 -25.05 8.44
N GLU A 448 -38.40 -25.35 7.51
CA GLU A 448 -39.42 -26.42 7.63
C GLU A 448 -39.23 -27.55 6.61
N GLY A 449 -38.30 -27.42 5.68
CA GLY A 449 -37.91 -28.48 4.75
C GLY A 449 -36.58 -28.18 4.07
N ALA A 450 -36.20 -28.99 3.08
CA ALA A 450 -34.94 -28.80 2.34
C ALA A 450 -34.86 -27.39 1.74
N ASP A 451 -35.92 -27.00 1.01
CA ASP A 451 -36.00 -25.72 0.29
C ASP A 451 -37.16 -24.82 0.78
N ARG A 452 -37.76 -25.15 1.94
CA ARG A 452 -38.93 -24.44 2.47
C ARG A 452 -38.64 -23.77 3.80
N TYR A 453 -38.99 -22.49 3.85
CA TYR A 453 -38.75 -21.61 4.98
C TYR A 453 -40.05 -20.91 5.36
N LEU A 454 -40.31 -20.76 6.65
CA LEU A 454 -41.46 -20.04 7.16
C LEU A 454 -40.99 -18.77 7.86
N LEU A 455 -41.61 -17.63 7.54
CA LEU A 455 -41.35 -16.39 8.25
C LEU A 455 -41.65 -16.58 9.75
N ASP A 456 -40.70 -16.16 10.59
CA ASP A 456 -40.71 -16.43 12.02
C ASP A 456 -40.90 -15.13 12.81
N PRO A 457 -41.97 -15.00 13.62
CA PRO A 457 -42.27 -13.77 14.33
C PRO A 457 -41.20 -13.37 15.34
N GLU A 458 -40.60 -14.34 16.05
CA GLU A 458 -39.57 -14.05 17.06
C GLU A 458 -38.29 -13.56 16.40
N LYS A 459 -37.91 -14.19 15.29
CA LYS A 459 -36.72 -13.77 14.53
C LYS A 459 -36.89 -12.38 13.93
N VAL A 460 -38.04 -12.08 13.35
CA VAL A 460 -38.36 -10.75 12.81
C VAL A 460 -38.33 -9.71 13.93
N ALA A 461 -39.01 -9.97 15.05
CA ALA A 461 -39.03 -9.06 16.20
C ALA A 461 -37.64 -8.82 16.80
N ARG A 462 -36.78 -9.86 16.82
CA ARG A 462 -35.39 -9.74 17.28
C ARG A 462 -34.49 -8.94 16.33
N ALA A 463 -34.71 -9.05 15.03
CA ALA A 463 -33.94 -8.33 14.02
C ALA A 463 -34.36 -6.86 13.87
N ALA A 464 -35.62 -6.54 14.17
CA ALA A 464 -36.22 -5.23 13.92
C ALA A 464 -35.54 -4.05 14.64
N PRO A 465 -35.12 -4.12 15.92
CA PRO A 465 -34.44 -3.01 16.59
C PRO A 465 -33.13 -2.58 15.92
N GLY A 466 -32.41 -3.50 15.27
CA GLY A 466 -31.11 -3.21 14.66
C GLY A 466 -31.18 -2.71 13.22
N LEU A 467 -32.19 -3.15 12.45
CA LEU A 467 -32.28 -2.88 11.01
C LEU A 467 -33.51 -2.03 10.64
N GLY A 468 -34.60 -2.13 11.41
CA GLY A 468 -35.88 -1.50 11.10
C GLY A 468 -36.69 -2.23 10.03
N ALA A 469 -38.02 -2.02 10.04
CA ALA A 469 -38.98 -2.69 9.17
C ALA A 469 -38.65 -2.54 7.67
N ARG A 470 -38.30 -1.32 7.25
CA ARG A 470 -38.02 -0.99 5.85
C ARG A 470 -36.79 -1.73 5.31
N GLU A 471 -35.73 -1.84 6.10
CA GLU A 471 -34.50 -2.53 5.70
C GLU A 471 -34.70 -4.05 5.66
N LEU A 472 -35.38 -4.63 6.65
CA LEU A 472 -35.71 -6.07 6.64
C LEU A 472 -36.53 -6.43 5.40
N ARG A 473 -37.53 -5.60 5.08
CA ARG A 473 -38.33 -5.73 3.87
C ARG A 473 -37.49 -5.60 2.60
N GLY A 474 -36.67 -4.56 2.50
CA GLY A 474 -35.82 -4.33 1.32
C GLY A 474 -34.81 -5.46 1.08
N ARG A 475 -34.26 -6.05 2.15
CA ARG A 475 -33.39 -7.24 2.07
C ARG A 475 -34.12 -8.47 1.54
N LEU A 476 -35.35 -8.71 1.99
CA LEU A 476 -36.16 -9.82 1.52
C LEU A 476 -36.58 -9.61 0.06
N GLU A 477 -37.14 -8.44 -0.29
CA GLU A 477 -37.52 -8.09 -1.66
C GLU A 477 -36.34 -8.16 -2.63
N GLY A 478 -35.14 -7.75 -2.20
CA GLY A 478 -33.92 -7.86 -2.98
C GLY A 478 -33.49 -9.30 -3.30
N ALA A 479 -34.00 -10.29 -2.56
CA ALA A 479 -33.69 -11.71 -2.77
C ALA A 479 -34.83 -12.50 -3.46
N LEU A 480 -36.04 -11.93 -3.53
CA LEU A 480 -37.23 -12.57 -4.10
C LEU A 480 -37.33 -12.37 -5.62
N THR A 481 -37.58 -13.44 -6.37
CA THR A 481 -37.82 -13.36 -7.82
C THR A 481 -39.13 -12.66 -8.17
N GLU A 482 -40.06 -12.65 -7.23
CA GLU A 482 -41.42 -12.09 -7.37
C GLU A 482 -41.68 -11.05 -6.28
N GLU A 483 -42.76 -10.29 -6.42
CA GLU A 483 -43.16 -9.32 -5.41
C GLU A 483 -43.57 -10.01 -4.10
N LEU A 484 -43.31 -9.32 -2.98
CA LEU A 484 -43.64 -9.82 -1.66
C LEU A 484 -45.16 -9.98 -1.52
N SER A 485 -45.61 -11.17 -1.08
CA SER A 485 -47.04 -11.40 -0.88
C SER A 485 -47.62 -10.44 0.17
N PRO A 486 -48.89 -9.99 0.04
CA PRO A 486 -49.50 -9.09 1.03
C PRO A 486 -49.46 -9.62 2.46
N GLN A 487 -49.53 -10.94 2.63
CA GLN A 487 -49.47 -11.62 3.92
C GLN A 487 -48.07 -11.54 4.54
N LEU A 488 -47.02 -11.82 3.76
CA LEU A 488 -45.63 -11.65 4.19
C LEU A 488 -45.31 -10.19 4.49
N ALA A 489 -45.77 -9.25 3.66
CA ALA A 489 -45.60 -7.83 3.88
C ALA A 489 -46.27 -7.36 5.18
N LEU A 490 -47.51 -7.79 5.43
CA LEU A 490 -48.24 -7.45 6.65
C LEU A 490 -47.57 -8.05 7.89
N ALA A 491 -47.18 -9.33 7.83
CA ALA A 491 -46.50 -10.01 8.92
C ALA A 491 -45.16 -9.35 9.26
N LEU A 492 -44.33 -9.04 8.25
CA LEU A 492 -43.06 -8.34 8.46
C LEU A 492 -43.26 -7.00 9.16
N ARG A 493 -44.17 -6.17 8.66
CA ARG A 493 -44.44 -4.83 9.22
C ARG A 493 -45.01 -4.92 10.65
N SER A 494 -45.91 -5.87 10.89
CA SER A 494 -46.50 -6.09 12.22
C SER A 494 -45.47 -6.57 13.22
N TRP A 495 -44.70 -7.61 12.89
CA TRP A 495 -43.74 -8.22 13.80
C TRP A 495 -42.48 -7.37 13.98
N SER A 496 -42.19 -6.45 13.05
CA SER A 496 -41.15 -5.44 13.23
C SER A 496 -41.57 -4.25 14.08
N GLY A 497 -42.82 -4.20 14.56
CA GLY A 497 -43.34 -3.10 15.38
C GLY A 497 -43.64 -1.82 14.59
N GLU A 498 -43.85 -1.90 13.28
CA GLU A 498 -44.20 -0.73 12.46
C GLU A 498 -45.63 -0.24 12.73
N PHE A 499 -46.52 -1.19 13.06
CA PHE A 499 -47.87 -0.86 13.50
C PHE A 499 -47.92 -0.75 15.02
N GLY A 500 -48.65 0.25 15.52
CA GLY A 500 -49.07 0.29 16.92
C GLY A 500 -50.07 -0.83 17.24
N SER A 501 -50.43 -0.95 18.52
CA SER A 501 -51.41 -1.94 18.97
C SER A 501 -52.72 -1.81 18.19
N VAL A 502 -53.15 -2.89 17.55
CA VAL A 502 -54.46 -2.99 16.89
C VAL A 502 -55.45 -3.49 17.93
N PHE A 503 -56.53 -2.74 18.15
CA PHE A 503 -57.59 -3.10 19.09
C PHE A 503 -58.81 -3.61 18.34
N VAL A 504 -59.36 -4.73 18.79
CA VAL A 504 -60.64 -5.28 18.31
C VAL A 504 -61.58 -5.37 19.51
N GLY A 505 -62.77 -4.80 19.40
CA GLY A 505 -63.74 -4.76 20.50
C GLY A 505 -65.17 -4.48 20.01
N GLN A 506 -66.14 -4.62 20.92
CA GLN A 506 -67.53 -4.24 20.67
C GLN A 506 -67.76 -2.77 21.01
N ALA A 507 -68.46 -2.05 20.15
CA ALA A 507 -68.78 -0.63 20.33
C ALA A 507 -70.30 -0.40 20.29
N GLU A 508 -70.82 0.41 21.21
CA GLU A 508 -72.21 0.87 21.18
C GLU A 508 -72.27 2.24 20.51
N LEU A 509 -73.09 2.35 19.47
CA LEU A 509 -73.28 3.58 18.71
C LEU A 509 -74.69 4.10 18.90
N LEU A 510 -74.83 5.40 19.16
CA LEU A 510 -76.10 6.12 19.05
C LEU A 510 -76.10 6.90 17.75
N LEU A 511 -77.11 6.66 16.93
CA LEU A 511 -77.37 7.39 15.69
C LEU A 511 -78.63 8.23 15.88
N CYS A 512 -78.54 9.52 15.62
CA CYS A 512 -79.68 10.44 15.58
C CYS A 512 -80.13 10.61 14.13
N ASP A 513 -81.43 10.80 13.91
CA ASP A 513 -81.99 10.92 12.56
C ASP A 513 -81.68 12.29 11.94
N ASP A 514 -81.52 13.33 12.76
CA ASP A 514 -81.15 14.68 12.32
C ASP A 514 -80.15 15.38 13.25
N ILE A 515 -79.57 16.48 12.74
CA ILE A 515 -78.51 17.25 13.41
C ILE A 515 -79.05 18.02 14.62
N ASP A 516 -80.29 18.49 14.58
CA ASP A 516 -80.86 19.28 15.67
C ASP A 516 -81.17 18.38 16.88
N GLN A 517 -81.61 17.15 16.64
CA GLN A 517 -81.73 16.11 17.67
C GLN A 517 -80.38 15.78 18.31
N ALA A 518 -79.34 15.57 17.50
CA ALA A 518 -78.00 15.30 17.99
C ALA A 518 -77.45 16.46 18.84
N ARG A 519 -77.68 17.71 18.41
CA ARG A 519 -77.28 18.91 19.16
C ARG A 519 -78.05 19.04 20.47
N ALA A 520 -79.36 18.82 20.45
CA ALA A 520 -80.18 18.90 21.65
C ALA A 520 -79.76 17.87 22.71
N LEU A 521 -79.38 16.66 22.28
CA LEU A 521 -78.83 15.62 23.17
C LEU A 521 -77.44 15.98 23.69
N ALA A 522 -76.55 16.50 22.85
CA ALA A 522 -75.21 16.91 23.25
C ALA A 522 -75.22 18.03 24.31
N LEU A 523 -76.25 18.87 24.33
CA LEU A 523 -76.42 19.91 25.35
C LEU A 523 -76.83 19.36 26.72
N GLN A 524 -77.27 18.09 26.82
CA GLN A 524 -77.63 17.47 28.09
C GLN A 524 -76.37 17.01 28.84
N PRO A 525 -76.10 17.51 30.06
CA PRO A 525 -74.88 17.16 30.81
C PRO A 525 -74.79 15.66 31.11
N GLU A 526 -75.92 15.02 31.39
CA GLU A 526 -76.02 13.59 31.73
C GLU A 526 -75.69 12.70 30.52
N PHE A 527 -76.12 13.12 29.32
CA PHE A 527 -75.82 12.41 28.07
C PHE A 527 -74.33 12.52 27.71
N SER A 528 -73.73 13.70 27.88
CA SER A 528 -72.31 13.91 27.63
C SER A 528 -71.41 13.00 28.49
N ALA A 529 -71.86 12.64 29.71
CA ALA A 529 -71.13 11.70 30.57
C ALA A 529 -71.09 10.25 30.02
N TRP A 530 -72.01 9.91 29.12
CA TRP A 530 -72.14 8.59 28.51
C TRP A 530 -71.52 8.49 27.12
N VAL A 531 -71.21 9.62 26.50
CA VAL A 531 -70.52 9.68 25.21
C VAL A 531 -69.01 9.57 25.45
N GLU A 532 -68.36 8.70 24.68
CA GLU A 532 -66.91 8.62 24.62
C GLU A 532 -66.38 9.62 23.58
N ARG A 533 -67.00 9.62 22.39
CA ARG A 533 -66.63 10.52 21.30
C ARG A 533 -67.79 10.73 20.33
N GLN A 534 -67.90 11.92 19.77
CA GLN A 534 -68.77 12.16 18.62
C GLN A 534 -68.04 11.75 17.33
N LEU A 535 -68.60 10.78 16.59
CA LEU A 535 -68.01 10.25 15.36
C LEU A 535 -68.42 11.05 14.12
N SER A 536 -69.62 11.65 14.16
CA SER A 536 -70.13 12.54 13.11
C SER A 536 -71.15 13.52 13.69
N THR A 537 -71.69 14.42 12.87
CA THR A 537 -72.74 15.38 13.29
C THR A 537 -74.02 14.73 13.82
N THR A 538 -74.25 13.45 13.54
CA THR A 538 -75.43 12.69 14.00
C THR A 538 -75.09 11.37 14.71
N ALA A 539 -73.80 11.00 14.85
CA ALA A 539 -73.37 9.73 15.42
C ALA A 539 -72.48 9.92 16.65
N PHE A 540 -72.81 9.23 17.74
CA PHE A 540 -72.05 9.20 18.98
C PHE A 540 -71.56 7.80 19.29
N LEU A 541 -70.27 7.68 19.63
CA LEU A 541 -69.71 6.50 20.28
C LEU A 541 -70.00 6.59 21.77
N LEU A 542 -70.70 5.61 22.29
CA LEU A 542 -71.04 5.52 23.70
C LEU A 542 -69.94 4.79 24.47
N ARG A 543 -69.72 5.21 25.72
CA ARG A 543 -68.83 4.50 26.65
C ARG A 543 -69.38 3.08 26.90
N PRO A 544 -68.51 2.09 27.19
CA PRO A 544 -68.94 0.72 27.43
C PRO A 544 -70.04 0.62 28.50
N GLY A 545 -71.15 -0.04 28.16
CA GLY A 545 -72.29 -0.26 29.06
C GLY A 545 -73.22 0.94 29.24
N ALA A 546 -72.97 2.06 28.55
CA ALA A 546 -73.82 3.24 28.64
C ALA A 546 -75.10 3.13 27.79
N GLY A 547 -75.18 2.20 26.83
CA GLY A 547 -76.32 2.05 25.93
C GLY A 547 -77.65 1.85 26.64
N GLU A 548 -77.70 1.10 27.74
CA GLU A 548 -78.94 0.94 28.53
C GLU A 548 -79.35 2.23 29.24
N ARG A 549 -78.39 3.01 29.75
CA ARG A 549 -78.65 4.30 30.41
C ARG A 549 -79.11 5.34 29.40
N VAL A 550 -78.49 5.39 28.22
CA VAL A 550 -78.93 6.23 27.11
C VAL A 550 -80.35 5.86 26.69
N ARG A 551 -80.65 4.56 26.53
CA ARG A 551 -82.01 4.09 26.20
C ARG A 551 -83.04 4.49 27.26
N ALA A 552 -82.70 4.38 28.55
CA ALA A 552 -83.59 4.80 29.64
C ALA A 552 -83.81 6.32 29.65
N PHE A 553 -82.74 7.10 29.45
CA PHE A 553 -82.80 8.55 29.35
C PHE A 553 -83.66 9.04 28.18
N LEU A 554 -83.46 8.47 26.99
CA LEU A 554 -84.26 8.83 25.81
C LEU A 554 -85.75 8.48 25.95
N LYS A 555 -86.08 7.44 26.73
CA LYS A 555 -87.47 7.09 27.06
C LYS A 555 -88.12 8.09 28.02
N LEU A 556 -87.36 8.68 28.96
CA LEU A 556 -87.86 9.73 29.87
C LEU A 556 -88.21 11.01 29.12
N LEU A 557 -87.49 11.33 28.05
CA LEU A 557 -87.74 12.53 27.22
C LEU A 557 -88.94 12.39 26.28
N GLY A 558 -89.47 11.18 26.10
CA GLY A 558 -90.68 10.92 25.33
C GLY A 558 -90.73 9.50 24.75
N PRO A 559 -91.93 8.90 24.58
CA PRO A 559 -92.08 7.51 24.14
C PRO A 559 -91.73 7.26 22.65
N GLY A 560 -91.43 8.30 21.85
CA GLY A 560 -91.16 8.19 20.41
C GLY A 560 -89.67 8.10 20.01
N THR A 561 -88.73 8.23 20.94
CA THR A 561 -87.33 8.61 20.65
C THR A 561 -86.34 7.45 20.50
N VAL A 562 -86.78 6.19 20.59
CA VAL A 562 -85.87 5.02 20.53
C VAL A 562 -86.40 3.97 19.56
N ARG A 563 -85.81 3.89 18.37
CA ARG A 563 -85.92 2.72 17.49
C ARG A 563 -84.72 1.81 17.72
N SER A 564 -84.95 0.68 18.38
CA SER A 564 -83.97 -0.40 18.48
C SER A 564 -83.94 -1.14 17.14
N SER A 565 -83.07 -0.76 16.21
CA SER A 565 -82.75 -1.61 15.06
C SER A 565 -81.70 -2.64 15.45
N LEU A 566 -82.18 -3.88 15.68
CA LEU A 566 -81.55 -5.19 15.49
C LEU A 566 -80.00 -5.24 15.45
N ALA A 567 -79.36 -5.90 16.41
CA ALA A 567 -79.11 -7.34 16.36
C ALA A 567 -78.35 -7.79 15.10
N GLY A 568 -77.03 -7.55 15.11
CA GLY A 568 -76.06 -8.36 14.37
C GLY A 568 -75.29 -9.25 15.34
N ARG A 569 -75.91 -10.32 15.84
CA ARG A 569 -75.14 -11.44 16.42
C ARG A 569 -74.36 -12.09 15.27
N ALA A 570 -73.10 -11.73 15.11
CA ALA A 570 -72.14 -12.71 14.60
C ALA A 570 -71.86 -13.67 15.77
N LYS A 571 -72.44 -14.88 15.70
CA LYS A 571 -71.89 -16.04 16.43
C LYS A 571 -70.43 -16.27 15.94
N PRO A 572 -69.55 -16.84 16.78
CA PRO A 572 -68.11 -16.90 16.55
C PRO A 572 -67.72 -17.49 15.20
#